data_AF-A0A0J7HXF0-F1
#
_entry.id   AF-A0A0J7HXF0-F1
#
_cell.length_a   1.000
_cell.length_b   1.000
_cell.length_c   1.000
_cell.angle_alpha   90.00
_cell.angle_beta   90.00
_cell.angle_gamma   90.00
#
_symmetry.space_group_name_H-M   'P 1'
#
loop_
_entity.id
_entity.type
_entity.pdbx_description
1 polymer ?
#
loop_
_entity_poly.entity_id
_entity_poly.type
_entity_poly.pdbx_seq_one_letter_code
_entity_poly.pdbx_strand_id
1 'polypeptide(L)'
;MKRILKVFVILIAVLGALFVWYDQSRSFFKATNGQYITMWKRYGGTCYLIPGKYYGITKPKDGYIETSNLGYLTIYYSDKLPHLILLSKESNYDYKSSNPINKKYLFEDYISNKEKYKPIIYKENAEKFSDINNDASFLSINILEGYATDGTGRTQR
;
A
#
# COMPACT_ATOMS: atom_id res chain seq x y z
N MET A 1 16.69 28.72 -36.87
CA MET A 1 15.31 28.27 -36.53
C MET A 1 15.15 26.75 -36.44
N LYS A 2 15.37 25.96 -37.51
CA LYS A 2 15.15 24.49 -37.48
C LYS A 2 15.94 23.72 -36.41
N ARG A 3 17.19 24.12 -36.11
CA ARG A 3 18.01 23.49 -35.05
C ARG A 3 17.48 23.80 -33.64
N ILE A 4 17.07 25.03 -33.39
CA ILE A 4 16.49 25.47 -32.11
C ILE A 4 15.16 24.75 -31.85
N LEU A 5 14.30 24.63 -32.87
CA LEU A 5 13.05 23.88 -32.76
C LEU A 5 13.29 22.40 -32.44
N LYS A 6 14.27 21.75 -33.08
CA LYS A 6 14.64 20.35 -32.77
C LYS A 6 15.11 20.20 -31.32
N VAL A 7 15.96 21.10 -30.83
CA VAL A 7 16.43 21.09 -29.44
C VAL A 7 15.25 21.27 -28.48
N PHE A 8 14.32 22.18 -28.77
CA PHE A 8 13.13 22.39 -27.95
C PHE A 8 12.22 21.17 -27.90
N VAL A 9 11.99 20.49 -29.03
CA VAL A 9 11.22 19.24 -29.08
C VAL A 9 11.89 18.14 -28.26
N ILE A 10 13.21 17.99 -28.37
CA ILE A 10 13.96 17.02 -27.58
C ILE A 10 13.84 17.33 -26.07
N LEU A 11 13.95 18.60 -25.69
CA LEU A 11 13.81 19.01 -24.30
C LEU A 11 12.43 18.64 -23.74
N ILE A 12 11.35 18.93 -24.47
CA ILE A 12 9.99 18.55 -24.07
C ILE A 12 9.86 17.03 -23.93
N ALA A 13 10.41 16.27 -24.88
CA ALA A 13 10.37 14.81 -24.83
C ALA A 13 11.10 14.26 -23.59
N VAL A 14 12.27 14.81 -23.26
CA VAL A 14 13.04 14.42 -22.05
C VAL A 14 12.27 14.75 -20.77
N LEU A 15 11.69 15.95 -20.68
CA LEU A 15 10.87 16.34 -19.53
C LEU A 15 9.63 15.44 -19.38
N GLY A 16 8.98 15.10 -20.49
CA GLY A 16 7.85 14.17 -20.50
C GLY A 16 8.25 12.77 -20.04
N ALA A 17 9.40 12.25 -20.48
CA ALA A 17 9.91 10.96 -20.06
C ALA A 17 10.26 10.93 -18.56
N LEU A 18 10.89 11.97 -18.05
CA LEU A 18 11.19 12.11 -16.61
C LEU A 18 9.91 12.17 -15.77
N PHE A 19 8.89 12.89 -16.25
CA PHE A 19 7.60 12.97 -15.57
C PHE A 19 6.91 11.61 -15.51
N VAL A 20 6.86 10.87 -16.63
CA VAL A 20 6.29 9.52 -16.67
C VAL A 20 7.07 8.57 -15.78
N TRP A 21 8.40 8.63 -15.77
CA TRP A 21 9.20 7.80 -14.88
C TRP A 21 8.87 8.08 -13.42
N TYR A 22 8.84 9.35 -13.01
CA TYR A 22 8.50 9.73 -11.64
C TYR A 22 7.11 9.20 -11.23
N ASP A 23 6.09 9.42 -12.06
CA ASP A 23 4.72 8.98 -11.77
C ASP A 23 4.55 7.46 -11.82
N GLN A 24 5.42 6.72 -12.51
CA GLN A 24 5.39 5.26 -12.57
C GLN A 24 6.25 4.58 -11.49
N SER A 25 6.91 5.36 -10.62
CA SER A 25 7.71 4.82 -9.51
C SER A 25 6.82 4.11 -8.49
N ARG A 26 7.29 2.96 -8.00
CA ARG A 26 6.56 2.07 -7.08
C ARG A 26 7.51 1.51 -6.04
N SER A 27 7.04 1.42 -4.80
CA SER A 27 7.71 0.69 -3.73
C SER A 27 7.01 -0.64 -3.48
N PHE A 28 7.77 -1.68 -3.15
CA PHE A 28 7.23 -3.00 -2.84
C PHE A 28 7.64 -3.40 -1.43
N PHE A 29 6.65 -3.65 -0.58
CA PHE A 29 6.87 -4.05 0.81
C PHE A 29 6.41 -5.49 1.02
N LYS A 30 7.17 -6.26 1.79
CA LYS A 30 6.91 -7.68 2.06
C LYS A 30 6.55 -7.87 3.53
N ALA A 31 5.39 -8.45 3.81
CA ALA A 31 4.99 -8.88 5.14
C ALA A 31 5.74 -10.16 5.55
N THR A 32 5.74 -10.48 6.85
CA THR A 32 6.44 -11.65 7.39
C THR A 32 5.88 -12.97 6.86
N ASN A 33 4.59 -13.03 6.53
CA ASN A 33 3.95 -14.19 5.89
C ASN A 33 4.27 -14.33 4.38
N GLY A 34 5.10 -13.44 3.82
CA GLY A 34 5.52 -13.49 2.43
C GLY A 34 4.64 -12.74 1.45
N GLN A 35 3.50 -12.18 1.89
CA GLN A 35 2.63 -11.37 1.04
C GLN A 35 3.27 -10.01 0.75
N TYR A 36 2.97 -9.45 -0.43
CA TYR A 36 3.50 -8.17 -0.87
C TYR A 36 2.40 -7.12 -0.95
N ILE A 37 2.78 -5.85 -0.75
CA ILE A 37 1.99 -4.66 -1.10
C ILE A 37 2.83 -3.76 -1.98
N THR A 38 2.23 -3.31 -3.07
CA THR A 38 2.77 -2.23 -3.88
C THR A 38 2.22 -0.91 -3.38
N MET A 39 3.10 0.02 -3.06
CA MET A 39 2.76 1.42 -2.83
C MET A 39 3.07 2.21 -4.10
N TRP A 40 2.06 2.86 -4.65
CA TRP A 40 2.16 3.65 -5.86
C TRP A 40 1.64 5.07 -5.62
N LYS A 41 2.57 5.98 -5.33
CA LYS A 41 2.29 7.41 -5.22
C LYS A 41 2.11 8.00 -6.60
N ARG A 42 1.03 8.75 -6.79
CA ARG A 42 0.73 9.49 -8.01
C ARG A 42 0.98 10.96 -7.81
N TYR A 43 1.25 11.64 -8.91
CA TYR A 43 1.12 13.09 -8.96
C TYR A 43 -0.31 13.52 -8.57
N GLY A 44 -0.44 14.60 -7.81
CA GLY A 44 -1.75 15.09 -7.32
C GLY A 44 -2.13 14.65 -5.90
N GLY A 45 -1.24 13.97 -5.17
CA GLY A 45 -1.44 13.68 -3.74
C GLY A 45 -2.15 12.36 -3.43
N THR A 46 -2.44 11.55 -4.44
CA THR A 46 -3.09 10.24 -4.30
C THR A 46 -2.07 9.11 -4.26
N CYS A 47 -2.25 8.15 -3.36
CA CYS A 47 -1.49 6.91 -3.26
C CYS A 47 -2.41 5.71 -3.47
N TYR A 48 -1.95 4.73 -4.25
CA TYR A 48 -2.59 3.42 -4.35
C TYR A 48 -1.78 2.36 -3.61
N LEU A 49 -2.42 1.61 -2.73
CA LEU A 49 -1.87 0.38 -2.15
C LEU A 49 -2.53 -0.82 -2.82
N ILE A 50 -1.72 -1.70 -3.42
CA ILE A 50 -2.21 -2.81 -4.26
C ILE A 50 -1.60 -4.12 -3.75
N PRO A 51 -2.41 -5.15 -3.42
CA PRO A 51 -1.91 -6.47 -3.06
C PRO A 51 -1.05 -7.09 -4.16
N GLY A 52 0.09 -7.65 -3.75
CA GLY A 52 1.11 -8.22 -4.64
C GLY A 52 2.10 -7.18 -5.16
N LYS A 53 2.96 -7.62 -6.08
CA LYS A 53 3.84 -6.75 -6.86
C LYS A 53 3.13 -6.34 -8.15
N TYR A 54 2.71 -5.09 -8.22
CA TYR A 54 1.95 -4.54 -9.33
C TYR A 54 2.86 -3.75 -10.28
N TYR A 55 2.86 -4.14 -11.56
CA TYR A 55 3.68 -3.53 -12.61
C TYR A 55 2.83 -2.96 -13.77
N GLY A 56 1.51 -2.90 -13.60
CA GLY A 56 0.60 -2.41 -14.64
C GLY A 56 0.76 -0.90 -14.87
N ILE A 57 0.65 -0.46 -16.12
CA ILE A 57 0.90 0.95 -16.51
C ILE A 57 -0.18 1.90 -15.96
N THR A 58 -1.42 1.41 -15.88
CA THR A 58 -2.59 2.16 -15.40
C THR A 58 -2.95 1.72 -13.98
N LYS A 59 -3.79 2.49 -13.29
CA LYS A 59 -4.36 2.03 -12.01
C LYS A 59 -5.19 0.76 -12.24
N PRO A 60 -5.19 -0.20 -11.30
CA PRO A 60 -6.09 -1.35 -11.41
C PRO A 60 -7.56 -0.88 -11.38
N LYS A 61 -8.44 -1.67 -12.00
CA LYS A 61 -9.89 -1.37 -12.02
C LYS A 61 -10.52 -1.56 -10.64
N ASP A 62 -10.06 -2.56 -9.92
CA ASP A 62 -10.50 -2.96 -8.59
C ASP A 62 -9.33 -3.59 -7.81
N GLY A 63 -9.55 -4.01 -6.56
CA GLY A 63 -8.52 -4.69 -5.76
C GLY A 63 -7.41 -3.76 -5.26
N TYR A 64 -7.74 -2.54 -4.88
CA TYR A 64 -6.77 -1.55 -4.38
C TYR A 64 -7.34 -0.70 -3.25
N ILE A 65 -6.44 -0.02 -2.54
CA ILE A 65 -6.76 1.01 -1.56
C ILE A 65 -6.26 2.34 -2.09
N GLU A 66 -7.09 3.35 -2.05
CA GLU A 66 -6.77 4.74 -2.40
C GLU A 66 -6.69 5.58 -1.14
N THR A 67 -5.62 6.34 -0.96
CA THR A 67 -5.45 7.25 0.18
C THR A 67 -4.54 8.42 -0.20
N SER A 68 -4.24 9.30 0.76
CA SER A 68 -3.32 10.41 0.58
C SER A 68 -1.86 9.93 0.55
N ASN A 69 -1.02 10.64 -0.21
CA ASN A 69 0.44 10.50 -0.15
C ASN A 69 1.04 10.86 1.21
N LEU A 70 0.24 11.43 2.13
CA LEU A 70 0.63 11.81 3.49
C LEU A 70 0.15 10.81 4.56
N GLY A 71 -0.51 9.72 4.13
CA GLY A 71 -1.15 8.77 5.03
C GLY A 71 -0.18 7.89 5.82
N TYR A 72 -0.70 7.31 6.90
CA TYR A 72 -0.07 6.21 7.61
C TYR A 72 -1.12 5.12 7.80
N LEU A 73 -0.84 3.91 7.31
CA LEU A 73 -1.79 2.81 7.26
C LEU A 73 -1.12 1.52 7.69
N THR A 74 -1.74 0.81 8.62
CA THR A 74 -1.37 -0.57 8.95
C THR A 74 -2.28 -1.53 8.18
N ILE A 75 -1.66 -2.51 7.54
CA ILE A 75 -2.32 -3.60 6.84
C ILE A 75 -2.04 -4.90 7.60
N TYR A 76 -3.09 -5.65 7.93
CA TYR A 76 -2.97 -6.97 8.55
C TYR A 76 -3.40 -8.10 7.62
N TYR A 77 -2.75 -9.24 7.82
CA TYR A 77 -3.02 -10.51 7.17
C TYR A 77 -3.16 -11.60 8.22
N SER A 78 -3.97 -12.62 7.92
CA SER A 78 -4.03 -13.83 8.73
C SER A 78 -4.31 -15.05 7.87
N ASP A 79 -3.68 -16.18 8.20
CA ASP A 79 -3.92 -17.46 7.53
C ASP A 79 -5.34 -17.99 7.82
N LYS A 80 -5.96 -17.55 8.94
CA LYS A 80 -7.39 -17.80 9.22
C LYS A 80 -8.33 -17.01 8.32
N LEU A 81 -7.85 -15.92 7.72
CA LEU A 81 -8.62 -15.02 6.86
C LEU A 81 -7.88 -14.79 5.52
N PRO A 82 -7.63 -15.85 4.72
CA PRO A 82 -6.68 -15.81 3.61
C PRO A 82 -7.07 -14.85 2.46
N HIS A 83 -8.35 -14.50 2.38
CA HIS A 83 -8.88 -13.57 1.38
C HIS A 83 -9.20 -12.19 1.95
N LEU A 84 -8.97 -11.94 3.25
CA LEU A 84 -9.28 -10.66 3.88
C LEU A 84 -7.99 -9.93 4.25
N ILE A 85 -7.96 -8.65 3.93
CA ILE A 85 -6.91 -7.71 4.28
C ILE A 85 -7.55 -6.66 5.18
N LEU A 86 -7.10 -6.61 6.43
CA LEU A 86 -7.65 -5.67 7.41
C LEU A 86 -6.84 -4.38 7.41
N LEU A 87 -7.53 -3.25 7.46
CA LEU A 87 -6.96 -1.92 7.33
C LEU A 87 -7.17 -1.14 8.63
N SER A 88 -6.09 -0.57 9.16
CA SER A 88 -6.13 0.32 10.31
C SER A 88 -5.49 1.63 9.94
N LYS A 89 -6.28 2.70 9.93
CA LYS A 89 -5.75 4.05 9.77
C LYS A 89 -4.98 4.45 11.03
N GLU A 90 -3.78 4.97 10.82
CA GLU A 90 -2.93 5.48 11.90
C GLU A 90 -2.79 7.01 11.84
N SER A 91 -3.34 7.64 10.79
CA SER A 91 -3.36 9.09 10.63
C SER A 91 -4.77 9.61 10.33
N ASN A 92 -4.91 10.93 10.30
CA ASN A 92 -6.18 11.62 10.01
C ASN A 92 -6.57 11.59 8.52
N TYR A 93 -5.80 10.89 7.66
CA TYR A 93 -6.10 10.75 6.25
C TYR A 93 -6.99 9.54 6.02
N ASP A 94 -8.14 9.78 5.40
CA ASP A 94 -9.04 8.70 5.02
C ASP A 94 -8.48 7.85 3.89
N TYR A 95 -9.05 6.66 3.75
CA TYR A 95 -8.78 5.75 2.65
C TYR A 95 -10.10 5.23 2.08
N LYS A 96 -10.06 4.82 0.81
CA LYS A 96 -11.16 4.15 0.11
C LYS A 96 -10.65 2.81 -0.40
N SER A 97 -11.32 1.73 -0.05
CA SER A 97 -11.00 0.42 -0.61
C SER A 97 -11.92 0.09 -1.79
N SER A 98 -11.33 -0.48 -2.83
CA SER A 98 -12.04 -1.06 -3.97
C SER A 98 -11.84 -2.56 -3.94
N ASN A 99 -12.89 -3.29 -3.57
CA ASN A 99 -12.87 -4.75 -3.54
C ASN A 99 -12.93 -5.32 -4.96
N PRO A 100 -12.12 -6.34 -5.29
CA PRO A 100 -12.13 -6.95 -6.60
C PRO A 100 -13.37 -7.81 -6.80
N ILE A 101 -13.89 -7.84 -8.03
CA ILE A 101 -15.09 -8.61 -8.39
C ILE A 101 -14.88 -10.11 -8.11
N ASN A 102 -13.66 -10.61 -8.33
CA ASN A 102 -13.30 -12.01 -8.08
C ASN A 102 -13.12 -12.35 -6.60
N LYS A 103 -13.27 -11.38 -5.68
CA LYS A 103 -13.12 -11.52 -4.23
C LYS A 103 -11.79 -12.14 -3.78
N LYS A 104 -10.74 -12.04 -4.61
CA LYS A 104 -9.42 -12.61 -4.29
C LYS A 104 -8.83 -11.98 -3.02
N TYR A 105 -9.04 -10.68 -2.84
CA TYR A 105 -8.66 -9.90 -1.66
C TYR A 105 -9.78 -8.93 -1.31
N LEU A 106 -10.43 -9.11 -0.17
CA LEU A 106 -11.40 -8.19 0.39
C LEU A 106 -10.70 -7.28 1.39
N PHE A 107 -11.11 -6.02 1.43
CA PHE A 107 -10.60 -5.02 2.36
C PHE A 107 -11.67 -4.65 3.36
N GLU A 108 -11.33 -4.71 4.65
CA GLU A 108 -12.22 -4.28 5.73
C GLU A 108 -11.49 -3.42 6.74
N ASP A 109 -12.21 -2.46 7.33
CA ASP A 109 -11.69 -1.61 8.39
C ASP A 109 -11.61 -2.41 9.70
N TYR A 110 -10.39 -2.52 10.23
CA TYR A 110 -10.07 -3.21 11.48
C TYR A 110 -10.69 -2.50 12.67
N ILE A 111 -10.62 -1.16 12.71
CA ILE A 111 -11.01 -0.37 13.88
C ILE A 111 -12.52 -0.49 14.15
N SER A 112 -13.32 -0.44 13.09
CA SER A 112 -14.78 -0.56 13.13
C SER A 112 -15.25 -1.96 13.56
N ASN A 113 -14.43 -2.99 13.36
CA ASN A 113 -14.74 -4.39 13.67
C ASN A 113 -13.73 -4.99 14.65
N LYS A 114 -13.15 -4.16 15.52
CA LYS A 114 -12.01 -4.53 16.36
C LYS A 114 -12.29 -5.75 17.24
N GLU A 115 -13.45 -5.81 17.89
CA GLU A 115 -13.82 -6.93 18.77
C GLU A 115 -13.86 -8.28 18.02
N LYS A 116 -14.25 -8.27 16.74
CA LYS A 116 -14.27 -9.47 15.90
C LYS A 116 -12.86 -9.90 15.49
N TYR A 117 -12.00 -8.95 15.12
CA TYR A 117 -10.71 -9.25 14.50
C TYR A 117 -9.53 -9.28 15.47
N LYS A 118 -9.61 -8.60 16.61
CA LYS A 118 -8.57 -8.60 17.64
C LYS A 118 -8.13 -10.01 18.05
N PRO A 119 -9.02 -10.97 18.39
CA PRO A 119 -8.57 -12.33 18.77
C PRO A 119 -7.96 -13.13 17.61
N ILE A 120 -8.16 -12.69 16.36
CA ILE A 120 -7.57 -13.32 15.18
C ILE A 120 -6.16 -12.78 14.95
N ILE A 121 -5.97 -11.47 15.08
CA ILE A 121 -4.70 -10.80 14.81
C ILE A 121 -3.74 -10.88 16.01
N TYR A 122 -4.22 -10.67 17.22
CA TYR A 122 -3.41 -10.54 18.43
C TYR A 122 -3.57 -11.73 19.38
N LYS A 123 -2.51 -11.99 20.15
CA LYS A 123 -2.56 -12.94 21.27
C LYS A 123 -3.53 -12.43 22.35
N GLU A 124 -4.10 -13.34 23.14
CA GLU A 124 -5.09 -13.02 24.18
C GLU A 124 -4.58 -11.97 25.18
N ASN A 125 -3.31 -12.06 25.57
CA ASN A 125 -2.63 -11.14 26.48
C ASN A 125 -1.67 -10.17 25.77
N ALA A 126 -2.00 -9.75 24.55
CA ALA A 126 -1.17 -8.81 23.79
C ALA A 126 -1.07 -7.45 24.49
N GLU A 127 0.15 -7.04 24.83
CA GLU A 127 0.46 -5.72 25.40
C GLU A 127 1.09 -4.79 24.36
N LYS A 128 1.83 -5.37 23.42
CA LYS A 128 2.55 -4.66 22.37
C LYS A 128 1.90 -4.91 21.02
N PHE A 129 2.06 -3.95 20.12
CA PHE A 129 1.66 -4.08 18.72
C PHE A 129 2.32 -5.28 18.01
N SER A 130 3.51 -5.70 18.46
CA SER A 130 4.22 -6.88 17.96
C SER A 130 3.66 -8.20 18.48
N ASP A 131 2.73 -8.20 19.44
CA ASP A 131 2.19 -9.42 20.08
C ASP A 131 1.07 -10.05 19.23
N ILE A 132 1.36 -10.22 17.94
CA ILE A 132 0.45 -10.84 16.98
C ILE A 132 0.49 -12.36 17.07
N ASN A 133 -0.59 -13.01 16.66
CA ASN A 133 -0.64 -14.46 16.56
C ASN A 133 0.34 -14.99 15.50
N ASN A 134 0.78 -16.24 15.66
CA ASN A 134 1.76 -16.87 14.75
C ASN A 134 1.21 -17.01 13.31
N ASP A 135 -0.11 -17.08 13.16
CA ASP A 135 -0.83 -17.14 11.89
C ASP A 135 -1.26 -15.75 11.38
N ALA A 136 -0.73 -14.67 11.98
CA ALA A 136 -1.00 -13.30 11.58
C ALA A 136 0.29 -12.57 11.23
N SER A 137 0.17 -11.55 10.37
CA SER A 137 1.27 -10.64 10.05
C SER A 137 0.74 -9.25 9.75
N PHE A 138 1.61 -8.25 9.80
CA PHE A 138 1.26 -6.89 9.41
C PHE A 138 2.37 -6.19 8.64
N LEU A 139 1.97 -5.10 7.97
CA LEU A 139 2.84 -4.06 7.45
C LEU A 139 2.30 -2.70 7.91
N SER A 140 3.11 -1.93 8.62
CA SER A 140 2.79 -0.53 8.93
C SER A 140 3.50 0.37 7.93
N ILE A 141 2.74 1.05 7.08
CA ILE A 141 3.21 1.72 5.87
C ILE A 141 3.15 3.23 6.05
N ASN A 142 4.33 3.87 6.13
CA ASN A 142 4.50 5.31 6.07
C ASN A 142 4.49 5.76 4.62
N ILE A 143 3.34 6.25 4.18
CA ILE A 143 3.17 6.67 2.81
C ILE A 143 3.99 7.92 2.57
N LEU A 144 3.99 8.92 3.45
CA LEU A 144 4.78 10.16 3.27
C LEU A 144 6.25 9.86 2.94
N GLU A 145 6.92 9.12 3.82
CA GLU A 145 8.34 8.79 3.72
C GLU A 145 8.62 7.63 2.75
N GLY A 146 7.59 6.88 2.37
CA GLY A 146 7.70 5.75 1.45
C GLY A 146 8.45 4.55 2.02
N TYR A 147 8.22 4.22 3.28
CA TYR A 147 8.74 3.00 3.90
C TYR A 147 7.65 2.18 4.56
N ALA A 148 7.94 0.92 4.85
CA ALA A 148 7.10 0.08 5.68
C ALA A 148 7.90 -0.68 6.73
N THR A 149 7.28 -0.96 7.87
CA THR A 149 7.83 -1.79 8.94
C THR A 149 6.98 -3.04 9.10
N ASP A 150 7.64 -4.21 9.14
CA ASP A 150 6.96 -5.51 9.27
C ASP A 150 6.81 -5.96 10.74
N GLY A 151 6.18 -7.13 10.94
CA GLY A 151 5.97 -7.75 12.25
C GLY A 151 7.23 -8.03 13.08
N THR A 152 8.42 -8.01 12.47
CA THR A 152 9.71 -8.18 13.18
C THR A 152 10.35 -6.84 13.56
N GLY A 153 9.76 -5.72 13.16
CA GLY A 153 10.34 -4.39 13.31
C GLY A 153 11.33 -4.02 12.21
N ARG A 154 11.47 -4.83 11.15
CA ARG A 154 12.38 -4.53 10.04
C ARG A 154 11.74 -3.50 9.10
N THR A 155 12.47 -2.41 8.86
CA THR A 155 12.07 -1.37 7.89
C THR A 155 12.52 -1.69 6.47
N GLN A 156 11.65 -1.40 5.50
CA GLN A 156 11.84 -1.58 4.06
C GLN A 156 11.58 -0.25 3.33
N ARG A 157 12.42 0.11 2.35
CA ARG A 157 12.29 1.31 1.51
C ARG A 157 12.24 0.90 0.03
#